data_AF-A0A9E2NYZ7-F1
#
_entry.id   AF-A0A9E2NYZ7-F1
#
_cell.length_a   1.000
_cell.length_b   1.000
_cell.length_c   1.000
_cell.angle_alpha   90.00
_cell.angle_beta   90.00
_cell.angle_gamma   90.00
#
_symmetry.space_group_name_H-M   'P 1'
#
loop_
_entity.id
_entity.type
_entity.pdbx_description
1 polymer ?
#
loop_
_entity_poly.entity_id
_entity_poly.type
_entity_poly.pdbx_seq_one_letter_code
_entity_poly.pdbx_strand_id
1 'polypeptide(L)'
;MEKLDCNYNKLKSLNLTDNRNLRELHCDINMLTSLDLSGNLALKILDCNSNENLSSLNLTENRALEELNCTCNNLSELDVSSVSKLKKLSCHANRLSVLDLSAVNPTEVCCGSQNSDGSSDQNLKLVLTWERAAS
;
A
#
# COMPACT_ATOMS: atom_id res chain seq x y z
N MET A 1 -13.10 -16.74 6.17
CA MET A 1 -11.87 -16.28 6.84
C MET A 1 -11.83 -14.77 6.74
N GLU A 2 -11.68 -14.06 7.86
CA GLU A 2 -11.65 -12.59 7.91
C GLU A 2 -10.23 -12.03 8.05
N LYS A 3 -9.30 -12.83 8.59
CA LYS A 3 -7.89 -12.47 8.72
C LYS A 3 -7.03 -13.57 8.14
N LEU A 4 -6.02 -13.19 7.35
CA LEU A 4 -4.98 -14.07 6.86
C LEU A 4 -3.64 -13.47 7.26
N ASP A 5 -2.84 -14.27 7.95
CA ASP A 5 -1.46 -13.96 8.29
C ASP A 5 -0.56 -15.02 7.66
N CYS A 6 0.27 -14.57 6.72
CA CYS A 6 1.28 -15.39 6.05
C CYS A 6 2.62 -14.64 5.97
N ASN A 7 2.87 -13.76 6.94
CA ASN A 7 4.10 -12.99 7.02
C ASN A 7 5.35 -13.86 7.24
N TYR A 8 6.54 -13.29 7.03
CA TYR A 8 7.84 -13.95 7.25
C TYR A 8 7.97 -15.31 6.54
N ASN A 9 7.64 -15.33 5.26
CA ASN A 9 7.74 -16.53 4.43
C ASN A 9 8.59 -16.25 3.18
N LYS A 10 8.58 -17.19 2.24
CA LYS A 10 9.26 -17.07 0.94
C LYS A 10 8.24 -17.17 -0.20
N LEU A 11 7.02 -16.68 0.02
CA LEU A 11 5.95 -16.74 -0.95
C LEU A 11 6.31 -15.86 -2.14
N LYS A 12 6.28 -16.45 -3.34
CA LYS A 12 6.42 -15.70 -4.60
C LYS A 12 5.06 -15.28 -5.18
N SER A 13 4.01 -15.99 -4.76
CA SER A 13 2.63 -15.73 -5.12
C SER A 13 1.73 -16.04 -3.94
N LEU A 14 0.57 -15.38 -3.91
CA LEU A 14 -0.47 -15.57 -2.92
C LEU A 14 -1.81 -15.62 -3.66
N ASN A 15 -2.57 -16.70 -3.48
CA ASN A 15 -3.89 -16.85 -4.08
C ASN A 15 -4.97 -16.53 -3.03
N LEU A 16 -5.76 -15.49 -3.29
CA LEU A 16 -6.81 -14.98 -2.40
C LEU A 16 -8.23 -15.11 -3.00
N THR A 17 -8.39 -15.81 -4.13
CA THR A 17 -9.66 -15.85 -4.89
C THR A 17 -10.85 -16.36 -4.06
N ASP A 18 -10.60 -17.26 -3.12
CA ASP A 18 -11.63 -17.83 -2.23
C ASP A 18 -11.81 -17.05 -0.91
N ASN A 19 -10.99 -16.02 -0.68
CA ASN A 19 -11.01 -15.22 0.55
C ASN A 19 -11.83 -13.95 0.41
N ARG A 20 -13.04 -14.04 -0.18
CA ARG A 20 -13.90 -12.89 -0.48
C ARG A 20 -14.32 -12.06 0.74
N ASN A 21 -14.32 -12.67 1.92
CA ASN A 21 -14.67 -12.02 3.19
C ASN A 21 -13.43 -11.52 3.97
N LEU A 22 -12.25 -11.50 3.35
CA LEU A 22 -11.02 -11.06 4.00
C LEU A 22 -11.09 -9.56 4.35
N ARG A 23 -10.78 -9.24 5.60
CA ARG A 23 -10.76 -7.89 6.19
C ARG A 23 -9.35 -7.46 6.58
N GLU A 24 -8.49 -8.41 6.95
CA GLU A 24 -7.09 -8.17 7.33
C GLU A 24 -6.17 -9.13 6.58
N LEU A 25 -5.17 -8.58 5.90
CA LEU A 25 -4.12 -9.34 5.23
C LEU A 25 -2.75 -8.87 5.72
N HIS A 26 -1.99 -9.80 6.29
CA HIS A 26 -0.56 -9.63 6.58
C HIS A 26 0.22 -10.60 5.70
N CYS A 27 0.84 -10.07 4.65
CA CYS A 27 1.71 -10.79 3.74
C CYS A 27 3.10 -10.16 3.65
N ASP A 28 3.50 -9.45 4.71
CA ASP A 28 4.79 -8.81 4.83
C ASP A 28 5.96 -9.80 4.87
N ILE A 29 7.13 -9.33 4.46
CA ILE A 29 8.38 -10.08 4.48
C ILE A 29 8.22 -11.41 3.72
N ASN A 30 8.00 -11.25 2.41
CA ASN A 30 7.85 -12.32 1.44
C ASN A 30 8.60 -11.95 0.15
N MET A 31 8.38 -12.70 -0.92
CA MET A 31 8.99 -12.47 -2.23
C MET A 31 7.93 -12.25 -3.31
N LEU A 32 6.78 -11.66 -2.94
CA LEU A 32 5.67 -11.47 -3.86
C LEU A 32 6.09 -10.56 -5.01
N THR A 33 5.81 -11.00 -6.24
CA THR A 33 6.02 -10.18 -7.44
C THR A 33 4.74 -9.47 -7.88
N SER A 34 3.59 -9.97 -7.41
CA SER A 34 2.26 -9.43 -7.66
C SER A 34 1.34 -9.78 -6.49
N LEU A 35 0.31 -8.97 -6.29
CA LEU A 35 -0.71 -9.18 -5.28
C LEU A 35 -2.07 -8.76 -5.87
N ASP A 36 -2.92 -9.74 -6.17
CA ASP A 36 -4.28 -9.50 -6.66
C ASP A 36 -5.26 -9.43 -5.49
N LEU A 37 -5.88 -8.27 -5.30
CA LEU A 37 -6.85 -7.97 -4.24
C LEU A 37 -8.25 -7.67 -4.80
N SER A 38 -8.47 -7.88 -6.10
CA SER A 38 -9.73 -7.51 -6.79
C SER A 38 -10.97 -8.22 -6.23
N GLY A 39 -10.80 -9.42 -5.67
CA GLY A 39 -11.87 -10.18 -5.01
C GLY A 39 -12.08 -9.86 -3.52
N ASN A 40 -11.21 -9.07 -2.90
CA ASN A 40 -11.17 -8.83 -1.46
C ASN A 40 -11.76 -7.44 -1.12
N LEU A 41 -13.02 -7.22 -1.54
CA LEU A 41 -13.70 -5.92 -1.45
C LEU A 41 -13.91 -5.41 -0.01
N ALA A 42 -13.92 -6.32 0.96
CA ALA A 42 -14.09 -6.01 2.38
C ALA A 42 -12.76 -5.72 3.12
N LEU A 43 -11.63 -5.72 2.41
CA LEU A 43 -10.30 -5.53 3.01
C LEU A 43 -10.20 -4.14 3.66
N LYS A 44 -9.79 -4.13 4.92
CA LYS A 44 -9.62 -2.93 5.76
C LYS A 44 -8.18 -2.66 6.11
N ILE A 45 -7.40 -3.72 6.34
CA ILE A 45 -5.99 -3.64 6.70
C ILE A 45 -5.22 -4.47 5.69
N LEU A 46 -4.24 -3.83 5.06
CA LEU A 46 -3.27 -4.47 4.19
C LEU A 46 -1.86 -4.14 4.70
N ASP A 47 -1.15 -5.17 5.13
CA ASP A 47 0.30 -5.12 5.29
C ASP A 47 0.96 -6.01 4.24
N CYS A 48 1.59 -5.38 3.25
CA CYS A 48 2.38 -6.04 2.21
C CYS A 48 3.82 -5.52 2.18
N ASN A 49 4.34 -5.05 3.32
CA ASN A 49 5.69 -4.51 3.38
C ASN A 49 6.77 -5.56 3.04
N SER A 50 7.94 -5.10 2.63
CA SER A 50 9.11 -5.96 2.41
C SER A 50 8.84 -7.12 1.44
N ASN A 51 8.16 -6.82 0.33
CA ASN A 51 8.08 -7.66 -0.85
C ASN A 51 8.89 -7.01 -1.97
N GLU A 52 10.22 -7.13 -1.89
CA GLU A 52 11.16 -6.35 -2.72
C GLU A 52 10.92 -6.42 -4.24
N ASN A 53 10.19 -7.43 -4.74
CA ASN A 53 9.88 -7.56 -6.18
C ASN A 53 8.48 -7.07 -6.56
N LEU A 54 7.69 -6.57 -5.61
CA LEU A 54 6.37 -6.01 -5.86
C LEU A 54 6.52 -4.59 -6.43
N SER A 55 6.27 -4.44 -7.72
CA SER A 55 6.45 -3.18 -8.46
C SER A 55 5.15 -2.41 -8.73
N SER A 56 4.00 -3.04 -8.50
CA SER A 56 2.69 -2.41 -8.62
C SER A 56 1.72 -2.93 -7.56
N LEU A 57 0.77 -2.08 -7.16
CA LEU A 57 -0.28 -2.42 -6.22
C LEU A 57 -1.58 -1.74 -6.67
N ASN A 58 -2.53 -2.54 -7.16
CA ASN A 58 -3.84 -2.04 -7.60
C ASN A 58 -4.84 -2.09 -6.44
N LEU A 59 -5.34 -0.93 -6.02
CA LEU A 59 -6.28 -0.77 -4.92
C LEU A 59 -7.67 -0.28 -5.37
N THR A 60 -7.95 -0.27 -6.67
CA THR A 60 -9.17 0.32 -7.28
C THR A 60 -10.47 -0.23 -6.67
N GLU A 61 -10.49 -1.53 -6.35
CA GLU A 61 -11.67 -2.21 -5.81
C GLU A 61 -11.72 -2.23 -4.27
N ASN A 62 -10.61 -1.91 -3.59
CA ASN A 62 -10.46 -2.05 -2.13
C ASN A 62 -10.95 -0.81 -1.39
N ARG A 63 -12.13 -0.29 -1.75
CA ARG A 63 -12.71 0.97 -1.22
C ARG A 63 -12.98 0.98 0.29
N ALA A 64 -12.93 -0.20 0.92
CA ALA A 64 -13.06 -0.36 2.36
C ALA A 64 -11.74 -0.18 3.13
N LEU A 65 -10.61 -0.05 2.44
CA LEU A 65 -9.28 -0.01 3.05
C LEU A 65 -9.13 1.22 3.98
N GLU A 66 -8.70 0.96 5.21
CA GLU A 66 -8.51 1.95 6.27
C GLU A 66 -7.02 2.08 6.62
N GLU A 67 -6.23 1.02 6.50
CA GLU A 67 -4.81 1.00 6.80
C GLU A 67 -4.02 0.29 5.68
N LEU A 68 -3.01 0.98 5.16
CA LEU A 68 -2.08 0.47 4.15
C LEU A 68 -0.65 0.61 4.63
N ASN A 69 0.04 -0.53 4.72
CA ASN A 69 1.48 -0.59 4.83
C ASN A 69 2.06 -1.28 3.59
N CYS A 70 2.72 -0.52 2.72
CA CYS A 70 3.38 -1.01 1.51
C CYS A 70 4.85 -0.60 1.46
N THR A 71 5.49 -0.40 2.62
CA THR A 71 6.89 0.03 2.73
C THR A 71 7.85 -1.03 2.21
N CYS A 72 9.05 -0.61 1.81
CA CYS A 72 10.12 -1.52 1.38
C CYS A 72 9.70 -2.44 0.21
N ASN A 73 9.04 -1.86 -0.79
CA ASN A 73 8.68 -2.51 -2.05
C ASN A 73 9.38 -1.79 -3.21
N ASN A 74 9.07 -2.17 -4.45
CA ASN A 74 9.63 -1.53 -5.65
C ASN A 74 8.56 -0.72 -6.43
N LEU A 75 7.55 -0.19 -5.73
CA LEU A 75 6.45 0.55 -6.35
C LEU A 75 6.95 1.85 -6.99
N SER A 76 6.74 2.02 -8.29
CA SER A 76 7.03 3.28 -9.00
C SER A 76 5.85 4.27 -9.00
N GLU A 77 4.65 3.74 -8.78
CA GLU A 77 3.41 4.50 -8.66
C GLU A 77 2.54 3.88 -7.56
N LEU A 78 1.71 4.71 -6.94
CA LEU A 78 0.71 4.28 -5.97
C LEU A 78 -0.50 5.21 -6.09
N ASP A 79 -1.59 4.68 -6.62
CA ASP A 79 -2.88 5.39 -6.69
C ASP A 79 -3.74 5.02 -5.47
N VAL A 80 -4.00 6.02 -4.61
CA VAL A 80 -4.86 5.89 -3.43
C VAL A 80 -6.23 6.54 -3.61
N SER A 81 -6.55 7.06 -4.79
CA SER A 81 -7.76 7.86 -5.03
C SER A 81 -9.07 7.09 -4.81
N SER A 82 -9.04 5.76 -4.99
CA SER A 82 -10.20 4.88 -4.79
C SER A 82 -10.39 4.43 -3.34
N VAL A 83 -9.39 4.60 -2.47
CA VAL A 83 -9.42 4.17 -1.06
C VAL A 83 -9.74 5.34 -0.11
N SER A 84 -10.88 5.99 -0.33
CA SER A 84 -11.31 7.21 0.39
C SER A 84 -11.45 7.06 1.91
N LYS A 85 -11.47 5.82 2.44
CA LYS A 85 -11.52 5.53 3.88
C LYS A 85 -10.14 5.39 4.53
N LEU A 86 -9.06 5.55 3.77
CA LEU A 86 -7.70 5.38 4.25
C LEU A 86 -7.39 6.40 5.35
N LYS A 87 -6.98 5.89 6.51
CA LYS A 87 -6.61 6.65 7.71
C LYS A 87 -5.12 6.61 7.97
N LYS A 88 -4.48 5.47 7.68
CA LYS A 88 -3.05 5.26 7.88
C LYS A 88 -2.39 4.80 6.59
N LEU A 89 -1.30 5.46 6.22
CA LEU A 89 -0.53 5.15 5.04
C LEU A 89 0.96 5.14 5.37
N SER A 90 1.61 4.00 5.20
CA SER A 90 3.07 3.88 5.21
C SER A 90 3.54 3.39 3.84
N CYS A 91 4.40 4.19 3.19
CA CYS A 91 4.79 3.93 1.80
C CYS A 91 6.26 4.27 1.48
N HIS A 92 7.06 4.62 2.49
CA HIS A 92 8.50 4.88 2.33
C HIS A 92 9.25 3.65 1.80
N ALA A 93 10.47 3.86 1.30
CA ALA A 93 11.29 2.80 0.71
C ALA A 93 10.59 2.13 -0.46
N ASN A 94 10.06 2.97 -1.36
CA ASN A 94 9.60 2.59 -2.68
C ASN A 94 10.39 3.39 -3.73
N ARG A 95 9.90 3.43 -4.97
CA ARG A 95 10.44 4.26 -6.06
C ARG A 95 9.44 5.34 -6.47
N LEU A 96 8.61 5.77 -5.52
CA LEU A 96 7.58 6.78 -5.74
C LEU A 96 8.25 8.15 -5.90
N SER A 97 7.92 8.87 -6.97
CA SER A 97 8.33 10.26 -7.16
C SER A 97 7.25 11.25 -6.76
N VAL A 98 5.98 10.85 -6.91
CA VAL A 98 4.81 11.64 -6.56
C VAL A 98 3.78 10.74 -5.92
N LEU A 99 3.13 11.23 -4.87
CA LEU A 99 1.97 10.60 -4.26
C LEU A 99 0.85 11.64 -4.13
N ASP A 100 -0.22 11.45 -4.89
CA ASP A 100 -1.40 12.32 -4.82
C ASP A 100 -2.35 11.86 -3.71
N LEU A 101 -2.40 12.65 -2.64
CA LEU A 101 -3.30 12.45 -1.51
C LEU A 101 -4.53 13.36 -1.59
N SER A 102 -4.74 14.11 -2.68
CA SER A 102 -5.86 15.06 -2.77
C SER A 102 -7.25 14.41 -2.77
N ALA A 103 -7.34 13.12 -3.10
CA ALA A 103 -8.58 12.36 -3.06
C ALA A 103 -8.83 11.63 -1.71
N VAL A 104 -7.85 11.67 -0.81
CA VAL A 104 -7.89 11.01 0.50
C VAL A 104 -7.54 12.00 1.61
N ASN A 105 -7.76 11.63 2.87
CA ASN A 105 -7.32 12.45 4.00
C ASN A 105 -6.84 11.57 5.16
N PRO A 106 -5.74 10.82 4.96
CA PRO A 106 -5.19 9.98 6.01
C PRO A 106 -4.77 10.84 7.22
N THR A 107 -5.14 10.38 8.41
CA THR A 107 -4.74 10.99 9.69
C THR A 107 -3.29 10.75 10.04
N GLU A 108 -2.68 9.72 9.45
CA GLU A 108 -1.28 9.31 9.68
C GLU A 108 -0.63 8.94 8.34
N VAL A 109 0.48 9.61 8.01
CA VAL A 109 1.24 9.37 6.78
C VAL A 109 2.72 9.25 7.09
N CYS A 110 3.29 8.08 6.79
CA CYS A 110 4.68 7.71 7.00
C CYS A 110 5.33 7.36 5.65
N CYS A 111 5.56 8.38 4.83
CA CYS A 111 6.18 8.25 3.51
C CYS A 111 7.52 9.01 3.38
N GLY A 112 8.00 9.63 4.47
CA GLY A 112 9.28 10.33 4.52
C GLY A 112 10.16 9.82 5.66
N SER A 113 10.94 8.78 5.43
CA SER A 113 12.00 8.31 6.33
C SER A 113 13.01 7.46 5.57
N GLN A 114 14.21 7.29 6.14
CA GLN A 114 15.30 6.54 5.51
C GLN A 114 14.83 5.14 5.10
N ASN A 115 15.13 4.78 3.86
CA ASN A 115 14.96 3.45 3.31
C ASN A 115 15.84 2.47 4.08
N SER A 116 15.47 1.19 4.09
CA SER A 116 16.21 0.14 4.80
C SER A 116 17.65 -0.05 4.29
N ASP A 117 17.99 0.50 3.12
CA ASP A 117 19.32 0.53 2.53
C ASP A 117 20.14 1.79 2.90
N GLY A 118 19.60 2.66 3.76
CA GLY A 118 20.22 3.92 4.17
C GLY A 118 20.05 5.07 3.17
N SER A 119 19.40 4.84 2.02
CA SER A 119 18.94 5.92 1.15
C SER A 119 17.76 6.65 1.80
N SER A 120 17.41 7.84 1.34
CA SER A 120 16.20 8.53 1.82
C SER A 120 15.32 8.84 0.64
N ASP A 121 14.00 8.72 0.81
CA ASP A 121 12.96 9.13 -0.15
C ASP A 121 12.92 10.67 -0.29
N GLN A 122 14.10 11.31 -0.46
CA GLN A 122 14.28 12.77 -0.51
C GLN A 122 13.57 13.43 -1.70
N ASN A 123 13.06 12.63 -2.64
CA ASN A 123 12.42 13.08 -3.87
C ASN A 123 10.93 12.78 -3.93
N LEU A 124 10.33 12.13 -2.92
CA LEU A 124 8.88 11.89 -2.92
C LEU A 124 8.13 13.20 -2.69
N LYS A 125 7.43 13.67 -3.72
CA LYS A 125 6.51 14.81 -3.61
C LYS A 125 5.13 14.34 -3.19
N LEU A 126 4.63 14.85 -2.06
CA LEU A 126 3.23 14.68 -1.66
C LEU A 126 2.39 15.80 -2.27
N VAL A 127 1.29 15.45 -2.94
CA VAL A 127 0.29 16.42 -3.42
C VAL A 127 -0.91 16.38 -2.48
N LEU A 128 -1.23 17.51 -1.86
CA LEU A 128 -2.31 17.64 -0.88
C LEU A 128 -3.49 18.45 -1.42
N THR A 129 -4.65 18.30 -0.78
CA THR A 129 -5.92 18.95 -1.16
C THR A 129 -5.85 20.47 -1.35
N TRP A 130 -5.03 21.18 -0.57
CA TRP A 130 -4.92 22.64 -0.64
C TRP A 130 -4.01 23.16 -1.76
N GLU A 131 -3.21 22.31 -2.42
CA GLU A 131 -2.32 22.72 -3.50
C GLU A 131 -3.05 22.92 -4.85
N ARG A 132 -4.24 22.32 -5.03
CA ARG A 132 -5.07 22.50 -6.25
C ARG A 132 -5.91 23.79 -6.24
N ALA A 133 -5.97 24.51 -5.13
CA ALA A 133 -6.78 25.73 -4.99
C ALA A 133 -6.04 27.02 -5.43
N ALA A 134 -4.78 26.92 -5.86
CA ALA A 134 -3.94 28.05 -6.26
C ALA A 134 -3.69 28.15 -7.77
N SER A 135 -4.53 27.51 -8.60
CA SER A 135 -4.45 27.51 -10.07
C SER A 135 -5.61 28.28 -10.71
#